data_AF-A0A6N8DR91-F1
#
_entry.id   AF-A0A6N8DR91-F1
#
_cell.length_a   1.000
_cell.length_b   1.000
_cell.length_c   1.000
_cell.angle_alpha   90.00
_cell.angle_beta   90.00
_cell.angle_gamma   90.00
#
_symmetry.space_group_name_H-M   'P 1'
#
loop_
_entity.id
_entity.type
_entity.pdbx_description
1 polymer ?
#
loop_
_entity_poly.entity_id
_entity_poly.type
_entity_poly.pdbx_seq_one_letter_code
_entity_poly.pdbx_strand_id
1 'polypeptide(L)' 'MHLHQSALAGEPRLRVVFGNTPVAMGLPVGSTLGDVADWVGDVARKHNGPVRSIDVKCPRRAPPRLG' A
#
# COMPACT_ATOMS: atom_id res chain seq x y z
N MET A 1 7.45 -1.27 -16.72
CA MET A 1 6.56 -0.96 -15.59
C MET A 1 5.59 -2.13 -15.43
N HIS A 2 5.97 -3.17 -14.70
CA HIS A 2 5.08 -4.30 -14.42
C HIS A 2 4.12 -3.88 -13.31
N LEU A 3 2.83 -3.77 -13.63
CA LEU A 3 1.76 -3.55 -12.66
C LEU A 3 1.63 -4.82 -11.82
N HIS A 4 2.07 -4.79 -10.56
CA HIS A 4 1.84 -5.89 -9.63
C HIS A 4 0.37 -5.90 -9.20
N GLN A 5 -0.37 -6.75 -9.91
CA GLN A 5 -1.76 -7.08 -9.71
C GLN A 5 -1.90 -7.91 -8.43
N SER A 6 -2.66 -7.38 -7.46
CA SER A 6 -3.20 -8.09 -6.28
C SER A 6 -2.20 -8.48 -5.18
N ALA A 7 -2.36 -7.87 -4.00
CA ALA A 7 -1.68 -8.30 -2.77
C ALA A 7 -2.02 -9.75 -2.40
N LEU A 8 -1.02 -10.59 -2.09
CA LEU A 8 -1.26 -11.94 -1.60
C LEU A 8 -1.95 -11.91 -0.21
N ALA A 9 -2.49 -13.06 0.21
CA ALA A 9 -3.09 -13.19 1.54
C ALA A 9 -2.00 -13.08 2.61
N GLY A 10 -2.15 -12.13 3.54
CA GLY A 10 -1.18 -11.90 4.62
C GLY A 10 -0.04 -10.95 4.28
N GLU A 11 -0.07 -10.27 3.14
CA GLU A 11 0.85 -9.17 2.82
C GLU A 11 0.30 -7.82 3.31
N PRO A 12 1.18 -6.87 3.67
CA PRO A 12 0.74 -5.51 3.94
C PRO A 12 0.07 -4.92 2.70
N ARG A 13 -1.00 -4.15 2.91
CA ARG A 13 -1.76 -3.52 1.82
C ARG A 13 -1.74 -2.02 1.97
N LEU A 14 -1.52 -1.33 0.86
CA LEU A 14 -1.67 0.11 0.75
C LEU A 14 -2.94 0.42 -0.02
N ARG A 15 -3.79 1.28 0.53
CA ARG A 15 -4.97 1.82 -0.14
C ARG A 15 -4.89 3.34 -0.11
N VAL A 16 -5.08 3.96 -1.27
CA VAL A 16 -5.14 5.42 -1.41
C VAL A 16 -6.40 5.81 -2.15
N VAL A 17 -7.07 6.85 -1.68
CA VAL A 17 -8.28 7.38 -2.30
C VAL A 17 -7.98 8.73 -2.95
N PHE A 18 -8.13 8.80 -4.27
CA PHE A 18 -8.03 10.02 -5.06
C PHE A 18 -9.43 10.48 -5.44
N GLY A 19 -9.91 11.59 -4.88
CA GLY A 19 -11.31 12.00 -5.04
C GLY A 19 -12.28 10.91 -4.54
N ASN A 20 -12.97 10.24 -5.47
CA ASN A 20 -13.86 9.09 -5.18
C ASN A 20 -13.31 7.75 -5.70
N THR A 21 -12.09 7.72 -6.23
CA THR A 21 -11.48 6.54 -6.84
C THR A 21 -10.47 5.91 -5.87
N PRO A 22 -10.78 4.73 -5.29
CA PRO A 22 -9.81 3.99 -4.50
C PRO A 22 -8.83 3.23 -5.40
N VAL A 23 -7.55 3.28 -5.06
CA VAL A 23 -6.47 2.47 -5.63
C VAL A 23 -5.87 1.65 -4.48
N ALA A 24 -5.74 0.34 -4.66
CA ALA A 24 -5.19 -0.55 -3.65
C ALA A 24 -4.14 -1.48 -4.25
N MET A 25 -3.10 -1.78 -3.48
CA MET A 25 -2.02 -2.68 -3.89
C MET A 25 -1.46 -3.47 -2.70
N GLY A 26 -0.69 -4.52 -3.01
CA GLY A 26 0.18 -5.17 -2.05
C GLY A 26 1.49 -4.41 -1.88
N LEU A 27 1.97 -4.36 -0.65
CA LEU A 27 3.31 -3.91 -0.31
C LEU A 27 4.19 -5.14 -0.09
N PRO A 28 5.36 -5.22 -0.75
CA PRO A 28 6.34 -6.26 -0.47
C PRO A 28 6.72 -6.32 1.01
N VAL A 29 7.06 -7.52 1.50
CA VAL A 29 7.63 -7.70 2.84
C VAL A 29 8.91 -6.85 2.96
N GLY A 30 9.02 -6.08 4.05
CA GLY A 30 10.16 -5.19 4.27
C GLY A 30 10.01 -3.78 3.69
N SER A 31 8.88 -3.46 3.05
CA SER A 31 8.58 -2.10 2.60
C SER A 31 8.67 -1.09 3.75
N THR A 32 9.34 0.02 3.50
CA THR A 32 9.51 1.13 4.43
C THR A 32 8.44 2.19 4.24
N LEU A 33 8.40 3.17 5.16
CA LEU A 33 7.54 4.34 4.99
C LEU A 33 7.96 5.19 3.78
N GLY A 34 9.25 5.18 3.42
CA GLY A 34 9.76 5.86 2.23
C GLY A 34 9.21 5.26 0.95
N ASP A 35 9.20 3.93 0.85
CA ASP A 35 8.64 3.21 -0.31
C ASP A 35 7.14 3.51 -0.49
N VAL A 36 6.40 3.61 0.62
CA VAL A 36 5.00 4.03 0.61
C VAL A 36 4.87 5.46 0.08
N ALA A 37 5.69 6.40 0.57
CA ALA A 37 5.63 7.80 0.15
C ALA A 37 5.94 7.97 -1.35
N ASP A 38 6.97 7.29 -1.85
CA ASP A 38 7.34 7.30 -3.27
C ASP A 38 6.20 6.77 -4.14
N TRP A 39 5.57 5.67 -3.71
CA TRP A 39 4.43 5.12 -4.46
C TRP A 39 3.23 6.06 -4.47
N VAL A 40 2.88 6.67 -3.33
CA VAL A 40 1.79 7.65 -3.29
C VAL A 40 2.07 8.80 -4.24
N GLY A 41 3.32 9.28 -4.29
CA GLY A 41 3.77 10.29 -5.25
C GLY A 41 3.59 9.83 -6.70
N ASP A 42 3.97 8.60 -7.03
CA ASP A 42 3.81 8.03 -8.37
C ASP A 42 2.36 7.90 -8.80
N VAL A 43 1.48 7.47 -7.90
CA VAL A 43 0.05 7.33 -8.22
C VAL A 43 -0.64 8.68 -8.28
N ALA A 44 -0.26 9.62 -7.41
CA ALA A 44 -0.73 11.00 -7.47
C ALA A 44 -0.36 11.68 -8.79
N ARG A 45 0.82 11.39 -9.36
CA ARG A 45 1.19 11.87 -10.70
C ARG A 45 0.33 11.31 -11.83
N LYS A 46 -0.24 10.11 -11.64
CA LYS A 46 -1.09 9.43 -12.63
C LYS A 46 -2.57 9.76 -12.48
N HIS A 47 -3.00 10.16 -11.28
CA HIS A 47 -4.38 10.53 -10.99
C HIS A 47 -4.51 12.05 -10.83
N ASN A 48 -5.28 12.69 -11.71
CA ASN A 48 -5.60 14.12 -11.60
C ASN A 48 -6.62 14.38 -10.48
N GLY A 49 -6.19 14.28 -9.22
CA GLY A 49 -7.04 14.61 -8.08
C GLY A 49 -6.29 14.60 -6.74
N PRO A 50 -6.78 15.34 -5.73
CA PRO A 50 -6.16 15.37 -4.41
C PRO A 50 -6.28 14.01 -3.72
N VAL A 51 -5.22 13.64 -3.00
CA VAL A 51 -5.25 12.50 -2.06
C VAL A 51 -6.22 12.85 -0.92
N ARG A 52 -7.24 12.03 -0.72
CA ARG A 52 -8.21 12.19 0.38
C ARG A 52 -7.89 11.34 1.59
N SER A 53 -7.39 10.13 1.37
CA SER A 53 -6.98 9.23 2.46
C SER A 53 -5.95 8.22 2.01
N ILE A 54 -5.13 7.81 2.96
CA ILE A 54 -4.12 6.75 2.84
C ILE A 54 -4.35 5.79 4.00
N ASP A 55 -4.52 4.51 3.69
CA ASP A 55 -4.69 3.43 4.67
C ASP A 55 -3.64 2.35 4.42
N VAL A 56 -2.93 1.97 5.48
CA VAL A 56 -1.91 0.92 5.45
C VAL A 56 -2.34 -0.19 6.40
N LYS A 57 -2.62 -1.36 5.83
CA LYS A 57 -2.97 -2.54 6.61
C LYS A 57 -1.77 -3.47 6.71
N CYS A 58 -1.10 -3.48 7.85
CA CYS A 58 -0.05 -4.45 8.13
C CYS A 58 -0.65 -5.78 8.61
N PRO A 59 -0.11 -6.94 8.19
CA PRO A 59 -0.49 -8.23 8.75
C PRO A 59 -0.14 -8.22 10.24
N ARG A 60 -0.99 -8.82 11.08
CA ARG A 60 -0.62 -9.04 12.48
C ARG A 60 0.68 -9.83 12.51
N ARG A 61 1.72 -9.28 13.15
CA ARG A 61 2.94 -10.02 13.46
C ARG A 61 2.52 -11.27 14.22
N ALA A 62 2.90 -12.44 13.72
CA ALA A 62 2.67 -13.67 14.47
C ALA A 62 3.29 -13.51 15.87
N PRO A 63 2.59 -13.91 16.94
CA PRO A 63 3.16 -13.83 18.27
C PRO A 63 4.49 -14.59 18.30
N PRO A 64 5.50 -14.08 19.03
CA PRO A 64 6.77 -14.79 19.14
C PRO A 64 6.49 -16.20 19.64
N ARG A 65 7.03 -17.21 18.95
CA ARG A 65 7.03 -18.58 19.46
C ARG A 65 7.96 -18.59 20.66
N LEU A 66 7.41 -18.52 21.87
CA LEU A 66 8.14 -18.80 23.09
C LEU A 66 8.45 -20.30 23.05
N GLY A 67 9.73 -20.62 22.86
CA GLY A 67 10.25 -21.98 22.95
C GLY A 67 10.38 -22.45 24.39
#